data_AF-A0A1J5DFW6-F1
#
_entry.id   AF-A0A1J5DFW6-F1
#
_cell.length_a   1.000
_cell.length_b   1.000
_cell.length_c   1.000
_cell.angle_alpha   90.00
_cell.angle_beta   90.00
_cell.angle_gamma   90.00
#
_symmetry.space_group_name_H-M   'P 1'
#
loop_
_entity.id
_entity.type
_entity.pdbx_description
1 polymer ?
#
loop_
_entity_poly.entity_id
_entity_poly.type
_entity_poly.pdbx_seq_one_letter_code
_entity_poly.pdbx_strand_id
1 'polypeptide(L)'
;MARWFEGTPSATRSDLVFRVVLSTLALVVALSWGVHRYWPLLKPAPRPVTHSEDEQTRYGLTLERRKQIFEFMATREPAAIAAGKRDFPTHAWSQQDHRAHFEHDNAKRAERQFGVSLATIFAVMQEGIHKKWRANPKAEPLIPTIIPLDPRR
;
A
#
# COMPACT_ATOMS: atom_id res chain seq x y z
N MET A 1 77.07 -26.11 25.15
CA MET A 1 75.73 -25.71 24.67
C MET A 1 75.47 -24.27 25.08
N ALA A 2 75.73 -23.30 24.21
CA ALA A 2 75.50 -21.88 24.50
C ALA A 2 74.37 -21.37 23.59
N ARG A 3 73.28 -20.92 24.21
CA ARG A 3 72.11 -20.32 23.55
C ARG A 3 72.49 -18.93 23.03
N TRP A 4 72.35 -18.73 21.73
CA TRP A 4 72.32 -17.41 21.12
C TRP A 4 71.00 -16.73 21.50
N PHE A 5 71.06 -15.71 22.35
CA PHE A 5 69.96 -14.78 22.56
C PHE A 5 70.02 -13.76 21.41
N GLU A 6 69.17 -13.96 20.40
CA GLU A 6 68.91 -12.95 19.38
C GLU A 6 68.16 -11.79 20.05
N GLY A 7 68.83 -10.63 20.15
CA GLY A 7 68.22 -9.40 20.65
C GLY A 7 67.11 -8.96 19.71
N THR A 8 65.87 -8.94 20.21
CA THR A 8 64.76 -8.29 19.50
C THR A 8 65.09 -6.80 19.38
N PRO A 9 65.10 -6.20 18.18
CA PRO A 9 65.38 -4.77 18.01
C PRO A 9 64.37 -3.96 18.83
N SER A 10 64.88 -3.09 19.72
CA SER A 10 64.06 -2.23 20.56
C SER A 10 63.26 -1.28 19.67
N ALA A 11 61.93 -1.38 19.71
CA ALA A 11 61.05 -0.47 18.98
C ALA A 11 61.36 0.99 19.40
N THR A 12 61.80 1.80 18.44
CA THR A 12 62.04 3.23 18.65
C THR A 12 60.71 3.95 18.87
N ARG A 13 60.71 5.01 19.69
CA ARG A 13 59.49 5.83 19.98
C ARG A 13 58.74 6.27 18.71
N SER A 14 59.47 6.51 17.62
CA SER A 14 58.91 6.87 16.31
C SER A 14 58.06 5.74 15.70
N ASP A 15 58.45 4.48 15.88
CA ASP A 15 57.70 3.32 15.35
C ASP A 15 56.39 3.12 16.12
N LEU A 16 56.39 3.43 17.41
CA LEU A 16 55.21 3.39 18.27
C LEU A 16 54.21 4.50 17.91
N VAL A 17 54.71 5.73 17.69
CA VAL A 17 53.88 6.86 17.22
C VAL A 17 53.28 6.57 15.84
N PHE A 18 54.08 6.01 14.92
CA PHE A 18 53.62 5.70 13.57
C PHE A 18 52.50 4.65 13.58
N ARG A 19 52.65 3.57 14.37
CA ARG A 19 51.61 2.54 14.52
C ARG A 19 50.32 3.09 15.10
N VAL A 20 50.41 3.97 16.09
CA VAL A 20 49.23 4.63 16.69
C VAL A 20 48.54 5.47 15.63
N VAL A 21 49.27 6.34 14.93
CA VAL A 21 48.69 7.20 13.88
C VAL A 21 48.02 6.37 12.78
N LEU A 22 48.67 5.30 12.31
CA LEU A 22 48.13 4.45 11.25
C LEU A 22 46.86 3.72 11.70
N SER A 23 46.85 3.24 12.95
CA SER A 23 45.69 2.55 13.54
C SER A 23 44.50 3.50 13.70
N THR A 24 44.75 4.74 14.14
CA THR A 24 43.71 5.77 14.27
C THR A 24 43.14 6.14 12.90
N LEU A 25 44.00 6.29 11.89
CA LEU A 25 43.57 6.62 10.53
C LEU A 25 42.70 5.49 9.94
N ALA A 26 43.13 4.24 10.11
CA ALA A 26 42.38 3.07 9.68
C ALA A 26 40.99 2.99 10.36
N LEU A 27 40.92 3.29 11.67
CA LEU A 27 39.66 3.31 12.41
C LEU A 27 38.71 4.40 11.88
N VAL A 28 39.21 5.61 11.64
CA VAL A 28 38.41 6.73 11.09
C VAL A 28 37.85 6.38 9.72
N VAL A 29 38.65 5.76 8.85
CA VAL A 29 38.20 5.33 7.52
C VAL A 29 37.13 4.25 7.63
N ALA A 30 37.32 3.25 8.49
CA ALA A 30 36.35 2.18 8.70
C ALA A 30 35.00 2.70 9.23
N LEU A 31 35.04 3.63 10.18
CA LEU A 31 33.84 4.28 10.74
C LEU A 31 33.13 5.13 9.69
N SER A 32 33.86 5.94 8.93
CA SER A 32 33.30 6.78 7.86
C SER A 32 32.63 5.93 6.77
N TRP A 33 33.28 4.83 6.36
CA TRP A 33 32.73 3.89 5.40
C TRP A 33 31.47 3.19 5.93
N GLY A 34 31.48 2.75 7.20
CA GLY A 34 30.31 2.18 7.86
C GLY A 34 29.14 3.16 7.91
N VAL A 35 29.38 4.40 8.35
CA VAL A 35 28.34 5.44 8.36
C VAL A 35 27.80 5.61 6.95
N HIS A 36 28.64 5.80 5.93
CA HIS A 36 28.17 5.99 4.56
C HIS A 36 27.36 4.79 4.02
N ARG A 37 27.78 3.56 4.34
CA ARG A 37 27.14 2.33 3.89
C ARG A 37 25.78 2.08 4.56
N TYR A 38 25.67 2.37 5.86
CA TYR A 38 24.49 2.06 6.67
C TYR A 38 23.56 3.26 6.89
N TRP A 39 24.00 4.49 6.62
CA TRP A 39 23.18 5.70 6.68
C TRP A 39 21.86 5.61 5.89
N PRO A 40 21.81 4.99 4.68
CA PRO A 40 20.55 4.84 3.95
C PRO A 40 19.53 3.95 4.67
N LEU A 41 19.97 3.00 5.50
CA LEU A 41 19.11 2.08 6.25
C LEU A 41 18.57 2.70 7.54
N LEU A 42 19.27 3.71 8.07
CA LEU A 42 18.86 4.48 9.25
C LEU A 42 17.98 5.68 8.88
N LYS A 43 17.94 6.09 7.61
CA LYS A 43 17.00 7.12 7.17
C LYS A 43 15.58 6.59 7.30
N PRO A 44 14.70 7.26 8.06
CA PRO A 44 13.29 6.90 8.09
C PRO A 44 12.75 6.95 6.66
N ALA A 45 11.96 5.94 6.29
CA ALA A 45 11.32 5.92 4.99
C ALA A 45 10.61 7.26 4.74
N PRO A 46 10.71 7.83 3.53
CA PRO A 46 9.98 9.06 3.21
C PRO A 46 8.50 8.82 3.53
N ARG A 47 7.91 9.72 4.32
CA ARG A 47 6.48 9.64 4.62
C ARG A 47 5.72 9.65 3.29
N PRO A 48 4.71 8.78 3.10
CA PRO A 48 3.92 8.83 1.89
C PRO A 48 3.38 10.25 1.73
N VAL A 49 3.58 10.83 0.54
CA VAL A 49 3.02 12.14 0.20
C VAL A 49 1.51 11.96 0.21
N THR A 50 0.87 12.37 1.31
CA THR A 50 -0.57 12.49 1.36
C THR A 50 -0.92 13.73 0.56
N HIS A 51 -1.18 13.56 -0.73
CA HIS A 51 -1.96 14.56 -1.44
C HIS A 51 -3.29 14.66 -0.70
N SER A 52 -3.59 15.84 -0.12
CA SER A 52 -4.94 16.11 0.36
C SER A 52 -5.82 16.18 -0.87
N GLU A 53 -6.32 15.02 -1.32
CA GLU A 53 -7.33 14.99 -2.37
C GLU A 53 -8.56 15.72 -1.83
N ASP A 54 -8.84 16.89 -2.39
CA ASP A 54 -10.03 17.67 -2.12
C ASP A 54 -11.27 16.80 -2.40
N GLU A 55 -12.37 16.99 -1.66
CA GLU A 55 -13.57 16.19 -1.84
C GLU A 55 -14.14 16.28 -3.27
N GLN A 56 -13.86 17.39 -3.97
CA GLN A 56 -14.23 17.57 -5.37
C GLN A 56 -13.40 16.72 -6.32
N THR A 57 -12.12 16.45 -6.00
CA THR A 57 -11.17 15.75 -6.87
C THR A 57 -10.44 14.66 -6.11
N ARG A 58 -10.97 13.42 -6.21
CA ARG A 58 -10.38 12.20 -5.63
C ARG A 58 -10.12 11.16 -6.69
N TYR A 59 -9.06 10.38 -6.53
CA TYR A 59 -8.64 9.34 -7.47
C TYR A 59 -8.37 9.87 -8.89
N GLY A 60 -8.01 11.16 -9.00
CA GLY A 60 -7.87 11.86 -10.29
C GLY A 60 -9.20 12.12 -11.03
N LEU A 61 -10.35 12.02 -10.35
CA LEU A 61 -11.69 12.19 -10.93
C LEU A 61 -12.50 13.26 -10.21
N THR A 62 -13.33 14.00 -10.96
CA THR A 62 -14.31 14.94 -10.37
C THR A 62 -15.44 14.18 -9.66
N LEU A 63 -16.08 14.83 -8.68
CA LEU A 63 -17.20 14.24 -7.94
C LEU A 63 -18.33 13.77 -8.86
N GLU A 64 -18.64 14.54 -9.90
CA GLU A 64 -19.65 14.17 -10.90
C GLU A 64 -19.28 12.87 -11.62
N ARG A 65 -18.03 12.75 -12.08
CA ARG A 65 -17.55 11.54 -12.76
C ARG A 65 -17.57 10.33 -11.85
N ARG A 66 -17.21 10.49 -10.57
CA ARG A 66 -17.29 9.42 -9.56
C ARG A 66 -18.74 9.00 -9.32
N LYS A 67 -19.67 9.94 -9.24
CA LYS A 67 -21.11 9.62 -9.12
C LYS A 67 -21.66 8.88 -10.34
N GLN A 68 -21.24 9.24 -11.55
CA GLN A 68 -21.62 8.52 -12.78
C GLN A 68 -21.11 7.06 -12.77
N ILE A 69 -19.86 6.84 -12.36
CA ILE A 69 -19.30 5.49 -12.21
C ILE A 69 -20.05 4.70 -11.14
N PHE A 70 -20.33 5.32 -9.99
CA PHE A 70 -21.09 4.69 -8.92
C PHE A 70 -22.49 4.30 -9.38
N GLU A 71 -23.23 5.21 -10.02
CA GLU A 71 -24.57 4.94 -10.56
C GLU A 71 -24.55 3.80 -11.59
N PHE A 72 -23.55 3.77 -12.47
CA PHE A 72 -23.38 2.70 -13.44
C PHE A 72 -23.30 1.33 -12.77
N MET A 73 -22.51 1.22 -11.71
CA MET A 73 -22.35 -0.04 -10.96
C MET A 73 -23.58 -0.35 -10.11
N ALA A 74 -24.09 0.63 -9.37
CA ALA A 74 -25.15 0.50 -8.39
C ALA A 74 -26.51 0.13 -9.01
N THR A 75 -26.81 0.64 -10.21
CA THR A 75 -28.06 0.29 -10.92
C THR A 75 -28.11 -1.17 -11.36
N ARG A 76 -26.96 -1.84 -11.48
CA ARG A 76 -26.83 -3.21 -11.98
C ARG A 76 -26.79 -4.25 -10.88
N GLU A 77 -26.36 -3.87 -9.68
CA GLU A 77 -26.17 -4.77 -8.53
C GLU A 77 -27.46 -5.50 -8.08
N PRO A 78 -28.65 -4.86 -7.98
CA PRO A 78 -29.87 -5.55 -7.52
C PRO A 78 -30.26 -6.74 -8.40
N ALA A 79 -30.08 -6.62 -9.72
CA ALA A 79 -30.37 -7.70 -10.65
C ALA A 79 -29.42 -8.90 -10.44
N ALA A 80 -28.16 -8.66 -10.11
CA ALA A 80 -27.19 -9.72 -9.82
C ALA A 80 -27.45 -10.41 -8.49
N ILE A 81 -27.88 -9.66 -7.47
CA ILE A 81 -28.30 -10.22 -6.18
C ILE A 81 -29.53 -11.12 -6.39
N ALA A 82 -30.52 -10.65 -7.17
CA ALA A 82 -31.71 -11.43 -7.48
C ALA A 82 -31.38 -12.70 -8.28
N ALA A 83 -30.49 -12.59 -9.28
CA ALA A 83 -30.01 -13.73 -10.06
C ALA A 83 -29.27 -14.76 -9.18
N GLY A 84 -28.33 -14.31 -8.33
CA GLY A 84 -27.61 -15.20 -7.42
C GLY A 84 -28.56 -15.94 -6.47
N LYS A 85 -29.55 -15.25 -5.89
CA LYS A 85 -30.58 -15.88 -5.05
C LYS A 85 -31.45 -16.88 -5.80
N ARG A 86 -31.76 -16.61 -7.07
CA ARG A 86 -32.54 -17.51 -7.92
C ARG A 86 -31.74 -18.75 -8.30
N ASP A 87 -30.49 -18.56 -8.69
CA ASP A 87 -29.64 -19.63 -9.23
C ASP A 87 -29.04 -20.50 -8.12
N PHE A 88 -28.88 -19.94 -6.90
CA PHE A 88 -28.33 -20.62 -5.72
C PHE A 88 -29.18 -20.41 -4.46
N PRO A 89 -30.46 -20.83 -4.41
CA PRO A 89 -31.42 -20.43 -3.37
C PRO A 89 -31.02 -20.82 -1.94
N THR A 90 -30.34 -21.95 -1.77
CA THR A 90 -29.95 -22.50 -0.46
C THR A 90 -28.47 -22.34 -0.13
N HIS A 91 -27.66 -21.81 -1.05
CA HIS A 91 -26.19 -21.77 -0.93
C HIS A 91 -25.68 -20.34 -0.81
N ALA A 92 -25.66 -19.81 0.41
CA ALA A 92 -25.27 -18.42 0.69
C ALA A 92 -23.87 -18.06 0.13
N TRP A 93 -22.90 -18.97 0.20
CA TRP A 93 -21.56 -18.76 -0.37
C TRP A 93 -21.60 -18.66 -1.89
N SER A 94 -22.35 -19.54 -2.57
CA SER A 94 -22.50 -19.47 -4.02
C SER A 94 -23.24 -18.22 -4.48
N GLN A 95 -24.19 -17.71 -3.69
CA GLN A 95 -24.82 -16.40 -3.96
C GLN A 95 -23.79 -15.25 -3.89
N GLN A 96 -22.86 -15.29 -2.93
CA GLN A 96 -21.79 -14.30 -2.80
C GLN A 96 -20.77 -14.41 -3.94
N ASP A 97 -20.35 -15.62 -4.31
CA ASP A 97 -19.44 -15.84 -5.44
C ASP A 97 -20.05 -15.34 -6.76
N HIS A 98 -21.34 -15.62 -6.97
CA HIS A 98 -22.08 -15.11 -8.14
C HIS A 98 -22.08 -13.58 -8.19
N ARG A 99 -22.31 -12.93 -7.04
CA ARG A 99 -22.23 -11.46 -6.93
C ARG A 99 -20.82 -10.95 -7.21
N ALA A 100 -19.79 -11.56 -6.63
CA ALA A 100 -18.39 -11.14 -6.83
C ALA A 100 -17.97 -11.26 -8.30
N HIS A 101 -18.36 -12.34 -8.98
CA HIS A 101 -18.14 -12.51 -10.41
C HIS A 101 -18.81 -11.38 -11.21
N PHE A 102 -20.07 -11.08 -10.91
CA PHE A 102 -20.81 -9.99 -11.57
C PHE A 102 -20.17 -8.62 -11.32
N GLU A 103 -19.74 -8.33 -10.08
CA GLU A 103 -19.06 -7.08 -9.74
C GLU A 103 -17.78 -6.91 -10.55
N HIS A 104 -16.96 -7.95 -10.66
CA HIS A 104 -15.73 -7.94 -11.44
C HIS A 104 -15.98 -7.71 -12.94
N ASP A 105 -16.98 -8.39 -13.51
CA ASP A 105 -17.33 -8.23 -14.93
C ASP A 105 -17.88 -6.84 -15.24
N ASN A 106 -18.69 -6.26 -14.35
CA ASN A 106 -19.17 -4.90 -14.52
C ASN A 106 -18.07 -3.86 -14.27
N ALA A 107 -17.14 -4.12 -13.34
CA ALA A 107 -15.98 -3.26 -13.15
C ALA A 107 -15.12 -3.22 -14.42
N LYS A 108 -14.89 -4.35 -15.09
CA LYS A 108 -14.21 -4.39 -16.39
C LYS A 108 -14.97 -3.65 -17.49
N ARG A 109 -16.30 -3.69 -17.48
CA ARG A 109 -17.13 -2.88 -18.41
C ARG A 109 -17.00 -1.39 -18.12
N ALA A 110 -17.06 -1.01 -16.85
CA ALA A 110 -16.87 0.37 -16.41
C ALA A 110 -15.46 0.89 -16.75
N GLU A 111 -14.41 0.08 -16.60
CA GLU A 111 -13.04 0.45 -16.97
C GLU A 111 -12.97 0.86 -18.45
N ARG A 112 -13.54 0.03 -19.34
CA ARG A 112 -13.60 0.34 -20.78
C ARG A 112 -14.46 1.56 -21.10
N GLN A 113 -15.57 1.74 -20.39
CA GLN A 113 -16.50 2.84 -20.65
C GLN A 113 -15.98 4.20 -20.14
N PHE A 114 -15.36 4.21 -18.96
CA PHE A 114 -14.97 5.42 -18.26
C PHE A 114 -13.48 5.75 -18.43
N GLY A 115 -12.66 4.82 -18.93
CA GLY A 115 -11.23 5.01 -19.17
C GLY A 115 -10.41 5.08 -17.87
N VAL A 116 -10.84 4.35 -16.83
CA VAL A 116 -10.26 4.41 -15.49
C VAL A 116 -9.87 3.02 -15.01
N SER A 117 -8.83 2.94 -14.16
CA SER A 117 -8.36 1.66 -13.65
C SER A 117 -9.42 0.94 -12.81
N LEU A 118 -9.39 -0.40 -12.82
CA LEU A 118 -10.22 -1.22 -11.93
C LEU A 118 -10.11 -0.81 -10.45
N ALA A 119 -8.91 -0.48 -9.98
CA ALA A 119 -8.68 -0.04 -8.61
C ALA A 119 -9.45 1.26 -8.29
N THR A 120 -9.45 2.21 -9.22
CA THR A 120 -10.22 3.46 -9.11
C THR A 120 -11.73 3.18 -9.05
N ILE A 121 -12.23 2.23 -9.84
CA ILE A 121 -13.67 1.87 -9.84
C ILE A 121 -14.08 1.30 -8.48
N PHE A 122 -13.30 0.37 -7.93
CA PHE A 122 -13.58 -0.16 -6.60
C PHE A 122 -13.46 0.90 -5.50
N ALA A 123 -12.50 1.82 -5.59
CA ALA A 123 -12.38 2.94 -4.65
C ALA A 123 -13.60 3.86 -4.70
N VAL A 124 -14.09 4.20 -5.90
CA VAL A 124 -15.32 4.97 -6.10
C VAL A 124 -16.55 4.23 -5.55
N MET A 125 -16.64 2.92 -5.76
CA MET A 125 -17.72 2.10 -5.20
C MET A 125 -17.75 2.16 -3.67
N GLN A 126 -16.59 2.00 -3.03
CA GLN A 126 -16.47 2.10 -1.57
C GLN A 126 -16.79 3.52 -1.07
N GLU A 127 -16.33 4.57 -1.76
CA GLU A 127 -16.69 5.96 -1.43
C GLU A 127 -18.20 6.17 -1.50
N GLY A 128 -18.85 5.72 -2.57
CA GLY A 128 -20.29 5.89 -2.77
C GLY A 128 -21.13 5.14 -1.73
N ILE A 129 -20.74 3.93 -1.35
CA ILE A 129 -21.39 3.18 -0.27
C ILE A 129 -21.23 3.93 1.07
N HIS A 130 -20.01 4.37 1.40
CA HIS A 130 -19.73 5.07 2.65
C HIS A 130 -20.45 6.42 2.75
N LYS A 131 -20.47 7.18 1.65
CA LYS A 131 -21.18 8.46 1.53
C LYS A 131 -22.68 8.31 1.25
N LYS A 132 -23.19 7.08 1.19
CA LYS A 132 -24.60 6.75 0.93
C LYS A 132 -25.13 7.43 -0.34
N TRP A 133 -24.32 7.46 -1.38
CA TRP A 133 -24.75 7.94 -2.69
C TRP A 133 -25.91 7.09 -3.18
N ARG A 134 -26.89 7.75 -3.79
CA ARG A 134 -28.03 7.06 -4.38
C ARG A 134 -27.74 6.83 -5.86
N ALA A 135 -28.02 5.62 -6.34
CA ALA A 135 -27.93 5.30 -7.75
C ALA A 135 -28.93 6.12 -8.58
N ASN A 136 -30.12 6.38 -8.04
CA ASN A 136 -31.07 7.37 -8.58
C ASN A 136 -31.82 8.07 -7.44
N PRO A 137 -32.55 9.17 -7.67
CA PRO A 137 -33.22 9.93 -6.61
C PRO A 137 -34.20 9.12 -5.74
N LYS A 138 -34.80 8.07 -6.32
CA LYS A 138 -35.78 7.16 -5.71
C LYS A 138 -35.17 5.86 -5.17
N ALA A 139 -33.91 5.57 -5.46
CA ALA A 139 -33.24 4.33 -5.06
C ALA A 139 -32.65 4.46 -3.65
N GLU A 140 -32.70 3.37 -2.89
CA GLU A 140 -31.98 3.29 -1.63
C GLU A 140 -30.46 3.23 -1.88
N PRO A 141 -29.64 3.76 -0.96
CA PRO A 141 -28.20 3.58 -1.03
C PRO A 141 -27.82 2.10 -1.02
N LEU A 142 -26.74 1.75 -1.72
CA LEU A 142 -26.22 0.39 -1.69
C LEU A 142 -25.84 -0.02 -0.26
N ILE A 143 -26.20 -1.24 0.10
CA ILE A 143 -25.85 -1.82 1.39
C ILE A 143 -24.45 -2.45 1.28
N PRO A 144 -23.50 -2.09 2.15
CA PRO A 144 -22.18 -2.72 2.15
C PRO A 144 -22.29 -4.23 2.36
N THR A 145 -21.52 -4.98 1.59
CA THR A 145 -21.37 -6.45 1.73
C THR A 145 -20.66 -6.85 3.00
N ILE A 146 -19.71 -6.01 3.43
CA ILE A 146 -18.91 -6.22 4.64
C ILE A 146 -19.33 -5.14 5.63
N ILE A 147 -19.98 -5.56 6.72
CA ILE A 147 -20.18 -4.69 7.87
C ILE A 147 -18.80 -4.48 8.49
N PRO A 148 -18.32 -3.24 8.66
CA PRO A 148 -17.05 -2.99 9.32
C PRO A 148 -17.08 -3.63 10.71
N LEU A 149 -16.02 -4.38 11.06
CA LEU A 149 -15.80 -4.76 12.46
C LEU A 149 -15.72 -3.47 13.27
N ASP A 150 -16.66 -3.27 14.20
CA ASP A 150 -16.57 -2.21 15.19
C ASP A 150 -15.61 -2.69 16.28
N PRO A 151 -14.37 -2.18 16.38
CA PRO A 151 -13.40 -2.63 17.38
C PRO A 151 -13.79 -2.22 18.82
N ARG A 152 -14.89 -1.46 18.99
CA ARG A 152 -15.37 -0.97 20.29
C ARG A 152 -16.58 -1.74 20.82
N ARG A 153 -17.04 -2.78 20.13
CA ARG A 153 -18.10 -3.69 20.58
C ARG A 153 -17.57 -5.09 20.86
#